data_AF-A0A067EIY2-F1
#
_entry.id   AF-A0A067EIY2-F1
#
_cell.length_a   1.000
_cell.length_b   1.000
_cell.length_c   1.000
_cell.angle_alpha   90.00
_cell.angle_beta   90.00
_cell.angle_gamma   90.00
#
_symmetry.space_group_name_H-M   'P 1'
#
loop_
_entity.id
_entity.type
_entity.pdbx_description
1 polymer ?
#
loop_
_entity_poly.entity_id
_entity_poly.type
_entity_poly.pdbx_seq_one_letter_code
_entity_poly.pdbx_strand_id
1 'polypeptide(L)'
;MSSRRNAIPRRAHKERAQPQSRKKFGLLEKHKDYVVRAKAYRKKEETIRRLKEKAAFRNPDEFYLKMIKTKIVDGVHRLESEANKYTQEELILMKTQDIGYILQKLQSERNGRDKRNKIYIWTKSYIACF
;
A
#
# COMPACT_ATOMS: atom_id res chain seq x y z
N MET A 1 -9.27 48.94 -12.27
CA MET A 1 -10.04 49.00 -11.00
C MET A 1 -11.47 49.42 -11.32
N SER A 2 -12.48 48.69 -10.85
CA SER A 2 -13.89 49.07 -11.08
C SER A 2 -14.36 50.09 -10.03
N SER A 3 -14.49 51.36 -10.41
CA SER A 3 -15.04 52.42 -9.58
C SER A 3 -16.56 52.34 -9.49
N ARG A 4 -17.09 52.30 -8.26
CA ARG A 4 -18.51 52.53 -7.88
C ARG A 4 -19.61 51.65 -8.51
N ARG A 5 -19.39 50.34 -8.69
CA ARG A 5 -20.46 49.39 -9.12
C ARG A 5 -20.85 48.30 -8.11
N ASN A 6 -20.35 48.34 -6.88
CA ASN A 6 -20.51 47.25 -5.90
C ASN A 6 -20.93 47.75 -4.51
N ALA A 7 -22.09 48.39 -4.37
CA ALA A 7 -22.70 48.58 -3.04
C ALA A 7 -23.48 47.32 -2.58
N ILE A 8 -23.91 46.49 -3.53
CA ILE A 8 -24.66 45.25 -3.28
C ILE A 8 -23.89 44.08 -3.91
N PRO A 9 -23.53 43.03 -3.14
CA PRO A 9 -22.84 41.86 -3.68
C PRO A 9 -23.73 41.10 -4.66
N ARG A 10 -23.18 40.66 -5.80
CA ARG A 10 -23.90 39.81 -6.75
C ARG A 10 -24.15 38.43 -6.17
N ARG A 11 -25.35 37.88 -6.36
CA ARG A 11 -25.71 36.54 -5.90
C ARG A 11 -24.91 35.47 -6.65
N ALA A 12 -24.34 34.53 -5.92
CA ALA A 12 -23.71 33.35 -6.52
C ALA A 12 -24.78 32.41 -7.12
N HIS A 13 -24.57 31.97 -8.35
CA HIS A 13 -25.42 30.96 -8.99
C HIS A 13 -25.00 29.56 -8.50
N LYS A 14 -25.97 28.79 -7.98
CA LYS A 14 -25.75 27.41 -7.52
C LYS A 14 -25.72 26.45 -8.71
N GLU A 15 -24.87 25.43 -8.64
CA GLU A 15 -24.77 24.39 -9.65
C GLU A 15 -25.88 23.33 -9.46
N ARG A 16 -26.39 22.76 -10.56
CA ARG A 16 -27.43 21.70 -10.52
C ARG A 16 -26.82 20.32 -10.29
N ALA A 17 -27.49 19.51 -9.49
CA ALA A 17 -27.16 18.10 -9.27
C ALA A 17 -27.52 17.19 -10.47
N GLN A 18 -27.04 15.93 -10.44
CA GLN A 18 -27.43 14.89 -11.40
C GLN A 18 -28.92 14.52 -11.20
N PRO A 19 -29.71 14.31 -12.28
CA PRO A 19 -31.08 13.81 -12.15
C PRO A 19 -31.14 12.44 -11.46
N GLN A 20 -32.18 12.20 -10.66
CA GLN A 20 -32.29 10.98 -9.85
C GLN A 20 -32.28 9.70 -10.70
N SER A 21 -32.95 9.71 -11.86
CA SER A 21 -32.96 8.56 -12.79
C SER A 21 -31.57 8.18 -13.31
N ARG A 22 -30.61 9.11 -13.30
CA ARG A 22 -29.23 8.91 -13.77
C ARG A 22 -28.20 8.86 -12.65
N LYS A 23 -28.63 8.84 -11.38
CA LYS A 23 -27.74 8.77 -10.21
C LYS A 23 -26.82 7.55 -10.23
N LYS A 24 -27.23 6.46 -10.91
CA LYS A 24 -26.41 5.25 -11.11
C LYS A 24 -25.06 5.49 -11.79
N PHE A 25 -24.92 6.55 -12.59
CA PHE A 25 -23.69 6.89 -13.31
C PHE A 25 -22.73 7.78 -12.47
N GLY A 26 -23.07 8.04 -11.21
CA GLY A 26 -22.27 8.89 -10.34
C GLY A 26 -22.47 10.39 -10.59
N LEU A 27 -21.47 11.17 -10.19
CA LEU A 27 -21.48 12.64 -10.22
C LEU A 27 -21.55 13.15 -11.67
N LEU A 28 -22.38 14.17 -11.90
CA LEU A 28 -22.47 14.84 -13.20
C LEU A 28 -21.28 15.79 -13.37
N GLU A 29 -20.31 15.38 -14.19
CA GLU A 29 -19.14 16.18 -14.54
C GLU A 29 -19.54 17.56 -15.07
N LYS A 30 -18.93 18.62 -14.51
CA LYS A 30 -19.09 20.00 -15.00
C LYS A 30 -17.84 20.44 -15.74
N HIS A 31 -17.90 21.62 -16.36
CA HIS A 31 -16.76 22.14 -17.13
C HIS A 31 -15.47 22.24 -16.28
N LYS A 32 -15.58 22.58 -15.00
CA LYS A 32 -14.43 22.63 -14.08
C LYS A 32 -13.75 21.26 -13.97
N ASP A 33 -14.54 20.20 -13.76
CA ASP A 33 -14.05 18.83 -13.65
C ASP A 33 -13.45 18.34 -15.00
N TYR A 34 -14.13 18.66 -16.11
CA TYR A 34 -13.63 18.39 -17.47
C TYR A 34 -12.26 19.00 -17.70
N VAL A 35 -12.05 20.27 -17.32
CA VAL A 35 -10.75 20.93 -17.48
C VAL A 35 -9.67 20.22 -16.66
N VAL A 36 -9.97 19.77 -15.44
CA VAL A 36 -9.02 19.01 -14.61
C VAL A 36 -8.70 17.66 -15.27
N ARG A 37 -9.72 16.93 -15.73
CA ARG A 37 -9.54 15.64 -16.42
C ARG A 37 -8.75 15.78 -17.71
N ALA A 38 -9.07 16.77 -18.54
CA ALA A 38 -8.38 17.05 -19.80
C ALA A 38 -6.91 17.41 -19.57
N LYS A 39 -6.61 18.25 -18.57
CA LYS A 39 -5.22 18.57 -18.19
C LYS A 39 -4.47 17.33 -17.73
N ALA A 40 -5.07 16.50 -16.88
CA ALA A 40 -4.46 15.25 -16.42
C ALA A 40 -4.18 14.29 -17.58
N TYR A 41 -5.12 14.15 -18.52
CA TYR A 41 -4.95 13.32 -19.71
C TYR A 41 -3.81 13.84 -20.60
N ARG A 42 -3.78 15.14 -20.91
CA ARG A 42 -2.71 15.74 -21.73
C ARG A 42 -1.33 15.58 -21.09
N LYS A 43 -1.23 15.70 -19.76
CA LYS A 43 0.02 15.45 -19.03
C LYS A 43 0.49 14.01 -19.21
N LYS A 44 -0.42 13.02 -19.13
CA LYS A 44 -0.10 11.60 -19.36
C LYS A 44 0.37 11.36 -20.80
N GLU A 45 -0.37 11.87 -21.78
CA GLU A 45 0.01 11.77 -23.19
C GLU A 45 1.39 12.35 -23.47
N GLU A 46 1.68 13.54 -22.92
CA GLU A 46 2.99 14.16 -23.07
C GLU A 46 4.11 13.34 -22.43
N THR A 47 3.88 12.78 -21.23
CA THR A 47 4.86 11.89 -20.60
C THR A 47 5.12 10.63 -21.43
N ILE A 48 4.08 10.02 -21.99
CA ILE A 48 4.20 8.84 -22.84
C ILE A 48 4.97 9.19 -24.11
N ARG A 49 4.68 10.33 -24.74
CA ARG A 49 5.41 10.80 -25.93
C ARG A 49 6.91 10.95 -25.64
N ARG A 50 7.27 11.63 -24.56
CA ARG A 50 8.68 11.80 -24.15
C ARG A 50 9.36 10.46 -23.85
N LEU A 51 8.66 9.51 -23.23
CA LEU A 51 9.19 8.17 -22.98
C LEU A 51 9.42 7.39 -24.28
N LYS A 52 8.52 7.50 -25.26
CA LYS A 52 8.67 6.90 -26.59
C LYS A 52 9.87 7.49 -27.33
N GLU A 53 10.04 8.81 -27.31
CA GLU A 53 11.19 9.49 -27.90
C GLU A 53 12.50 9.00 -27.25
N LYS A 54 12.57 8.97 -25.91
CA LYS A 54 13.74 8.44 -25.19
C LYS A 54 14.04 6.98 -25.53
N ALA A 55 13.02 6.15 -25.68
CA ALA A 55 13.19 4.76 -26.07
C ALA A 55 13.70 4.62 -27.51
N ALA A 56 13.23 5.47 -28.43
CA ALA A 56 13.66 5.49 -29.84
C ALA A 56 15.11 5.97 -30.01
N PHE A 57 15.54 6.96 -29.22
CA PHE A 57 16.89 7.52 -29.25
C PHE A 57 17.87 6.82 -28.28
N ARG A 58 17.53 5.63 -27.77
CA ARG A 58 18.41 4.88 -26.86
C ARG A 58 19.68 4.42 -27.60
N ASN A 59 20.85 4.63 -27.00
CA ASN A 59 22.10 4.07 -27.49
C ASN A 59 22.20 2.59 -27.07
N PRO A 60 22.33 1.62 -28.00
CA PRO A 60 22.48 0.21 -27.64
C PRO A 60 23.72 -0.10 -26.81
N ASP A 61 24.78 0.70 -26.95
CA ASP A 61 26.07 0.51 -26.27
C ASP A 61 26.16 1.26 -24.92
N GLU A 62 25.06 1.85 -24.44
CA GLU A 62 25.07 2.59 -23.18
C GLU A 62 25.28 1.67 -21.97
N PHE A 63 26.29 1.99 -21.16
CA PHE A 63 26.61 1.24 -19.95
C PHE A 63 26.60 2.15 -18.72
N TYR A 64 25.82 1.77 -17.72
CA TYR A 64 25.82 2.38 -16.39
C TYR A 64 26.27 1.36 -15.35
N LEU A 65 27.13 1.75 -14.41
CA LEU A 65 27.63 0.87 -13.33
C LEU A 65 26.51 0.20 -12.51
N LYS A 66 25.32 0.81 -12.44
CA LYS A 66 24.15 0.23 -11.76
C LYS A 66 23.64 -1.04 -12.44
N MET A 67 23.84 -1.20 -13.75
CA MET A 67 23.46 -2.39 -14.53
C MET A 67 24.16 -3.66 -14.05
N ILE A 68 25.30 -3.56 -13.35
CA ILE A 68 25.99 -4.73 -12.77
C ILE A 68 25.17 -5.34 -11.63
N LYS A 69 24.48 -4.51 -10.84
CA LYS A 69 23.73 -4.93 -9.64
C LYS A 69 22.24 -5.19 -9.93
N THR A 70 21.80 -4.99 -11.16
CA THR A 70 20.39 -4.99 -11.52
C THR A 70 20.14 -5.89 -12.71
N LYS A 71 19.02 -6.59 -12.68
CA LYS A 71 18.65 -7.56 -13.71
C LYS A 71 17.38 -7.12 -14.41
N ILE A 72 17.32 -7.34 -15.72
CA ILE A 72 16.10 -7.18 -16.50
C ILE A 72 15.39 -8.52 -16.48
N VAL A 73 14.17 -8.55 -15.92
CA VAL A 73 13.31 -9.75 -15.89
C VAL A 73 12.00 -9.37 -16.57
N ASP A 74 11.64 -10.07 -17.65
CA ASP A 74 10.46 -9.80 -18.47
C ASP A 74 10.40 -8.35 -19.00
N GLY A 75 11.57 -7.77 -19.33
CA GLY A 75 11.66 -6.38 -19.82
C GLY A 75 11.52 -5.30 -18.73
N VAL A 76 11.33 -5.68 -17.46
CA VAL A 76 11.28 -4.74 -16.33
C VAL A 76 12.58 -4.84 -15.52
N HIS A 77 13.17 -3.68 -15.25
CA HIS A 77 14.37 -3.59 -14.43
C HIS A 77 14.03 -3.87 -12.97
N ARG A 78 14.49 -5.01 -12.44
CA ARG A 78 14.33 -5.39 -11.04
C ARG A 78 15.65 -5.21 -10.32
N LEU A 79 15.58 -4.59 -9.14
CA LEU A 79 16.68 -4.63 -8.19
C LEU A 79 16.90 -6.09 -7.80
N GLU A 80 18.16 -6.45 -7.56
CA GLU A 80 18.47 -7.77 -7.02
C GLU A 80 17.70 -7.96 -5.71
N SER A 81 16.93 -9.05 -5.66
CA SER A 81 16.11 -9.36 -4.49
C SER A 81 17.03 -9.68 -3.34
N GLU A 82 16.84 -8.99 -2.22
CA GLU A 82 17.53 -9.21 -0.95
C GLU A 82 17.24 -10.58 -0.29
N ALA A 83 16.55 -11.48 -1.00
CA ALA A 83 16.07 -12.76 -0.49
C ALA A 83 17.21 -13.72 -0.09
N ASN A 84 18.40 -13.58 -0.67
CA ASN A 84 19.59 -14.37 -0.33
C ASN A 84 20.65 -13.54 0.40
N LYS A 85 20.21 -12.61 1.27
CA LYS A 85 21.14 -11.82 2.10
C LYS A 85 21.93 -12.65 3.09
N TYR A 86 21.31 -13.71 3.61
CA TYR A 86 21.86 -14.45 4.75
C TYR A 86 22.72 -15.61 4.28
N THR A 87 23.87 -15.73 4.93
CA THR A 87 24.72 -16.92 4.86
C THR A 87 24.01 -18.11 5.50
N GLN A 88 24.49 -19.32 5.18
CA GLN A 88 23.91 -20.55 5.74
C GLN A 88 24.03 -20.58 7.28
N GLU A 89 25.12 -20.04 7.83
CA GLU A 89 25.35 -19.97 9.28
C GLU A 89 24.34 -19.04 9.96
N GLU A 90 24.09 -17.86 9.40
CA GLU A 90 23.09 -16.92 9.91
C GLU A 90 21.68 -17.52 9.87
N LEU A 91 21.35 -18.26 8.80
CA LEU A 91 20.06 -18.97 8.71
C LEU A 91 19.91 -20.05 9.78
N ILE A 92 20.98 -20.79 10.08
CA ILE A 92 20.98 -21.81 11.14
C ILE A 92 20.78 -21.14 12.50
N LEU A 93 21.46 -20.01 12.75
CA LEU A 93 21.31 -19.25 13.99
C LEU A 93 19.87 -18.76 14.18
N MET A 94 19.26 -18.16 13.15
CA MET A 94 17.87 -17.70 13.19
C MET A 94 16.90 -18.86 13.48
N LYS A 95 17.04 -19.99 12.78
CA LYS A 95 16.21 -21.18 13.03
C LYS A 95 16.37 -21.71 14.44
N THR A 96 17.58 -21.68 14.99
CA THR A 96 17.85 -22.13 16.35
C THR A 96 17.17 -21.23 17.38
N GLN A 97 17.20 -19.90 17.17
CA GLN A 97 16.50 -18.92 17.99
C GLN A 97 14.97 -19.12 17.94
N ASP A 98 14.41 -19.34 16.75
CA ASP A 98 12.98 -19.59 16.55
C ASP A 98 12.53 -20.87 17.27
N ILE A 99 13.31 -21.95 17.17
CA ILE A 99 13.05 -23.20 17.89
C ILE A 99 13.05 -22.94 19.40
N GLY A 100 14.06 -22.24 19.92
CA GLY A 100 14.14 -21.88 21.34
C GLY A 100 12.92 -21.08 21.82
N TYR A 101 12.48 -20.11 21.04
CA TYR A 101 11.29 -19.31 21.34
C TYR A 101 10.02 -20.15 21.37
N ILE A 102 9.82 -21.03 20.38
CA ILE A 102 8.66 -21.92 20.31
C ILE A 102 8.63 -22.86 21.52
N LEU A 103 9.77 -23.44 21.90
CA LEU A 103 9.87 -24.30 23.07
C LEU A 103 9.52 -23.55 24.36
N GLN A 104 10.04 -22.34 24.54
CA GLN A 104 9.73 -21.49 25.69
C GLN A 104 8.23 -21.14 25.75
N LYS A 105 7.61 -20.83 24.61
CA LYS A 105 6.17 -20.56 24.53
C LYS A 105 5.33 -21.79 24.84
N LEU A 106 5.70 -22.96 24.31
CA LEU A 106 5.03 -24.23 24.62
C LEU A 106 5.08 -24.56 26.12
N GLN A 107 6.24 -24.38 26.77
CA GLN A 107 6.38 -24.58 28.21
C GLN A 107 5.50 -23.60 29.00
N SER A 108 5.50 -22.33 28.60
CA SER A 108 4.67 -21.30 29.24
C SER A 108 3.17 -21.64 29.16
N GLU A 109 2.70 -22.05 27.98
CA GLU A 109 1.32 -22.48 27.77
C GLU A 109 0.96 -23.73 28.56
N ARG A 110 1.85 -24.73 28.59
CA ARG A 110 1.67 -25.95 29.40
C ARG A 110 1.53 -25.61 30.89
N ASN A 111 2.45 -24.80 31.42
CA ASN A 111 2.41 -24.34 32.81
C ASN A 111 1.13 -23.54 33.10
N GLY A 112 0.67 -22.72 32.14
CA GLY A 112 -0.59 -21.99 32.22
C GLY A 112 -1.80 -22.93 32.27
N ARG A 113 -1.83 -23.99 31.44
CA ARG A 113 -2.88 -25.02 31.47
C ARG A 113 -2.89 -25.79 32.79
N ASP A 114 -1.74 -26.21 33.28
CA ASP A 114 -1.63 -26.99 34.53
C ASP A 114 -2.13 -26.18 35.73
N LYS A 115 -1.79 -24.89 35.80
CA LYS A 115 -2.33 -23.98 36.83
C LYS A 115 -3.85 -23.86 36.75
N ARG A 116 -4.40 -23.64 35.54
CA ARG A 116 -5.87 -23.59 35.33
C ARG A 116 -6.56 -24.90 35.71
N ASN A 117 -5.96 -26.04 35.36
CA ASN A 117 -6.52 -27.36 35.68
C ASN A 117 -6.51 -27.63 37.19
N LYS A 118 -5.44 -27.27 37.91
CA LYS A 118 -5.41 -27.35 39.38
C LYS A 118 -6.51 -26.50 40.03
N ILE A 119 -6.71 -25.27 39.55
CA ILE A 119 -7.80 -24.39 40.03
C ILE A 119 -9.17 -25.04 39.73
N TYR A 120 -9.36 -25.60 38.54
CA TYR A 120 -10.60 -26.27 38.15
C TYR A 120 -10.91 -27.49 39.02
N ILE A 121 -9.91 -28.34 39.30
CA ILE A 121 -10.07 -29.51 40.18
C ILE A 121 -10.37 -29.05 41.61
N TRP A 122 -9.63 -28.06 42.13
CA TRP A 122 -9.83 -27.53 43.48
C TRP A 122 -11.23 -26.93 43.66
N THR A 123 -11.70 -26.12 42.70
CA THR A 123 -13.06 -25.56 42.73
C THR A 123 -14.13 -26.63 42.64
N LYS A 124 -13.96 -27.66 41.80
CA LYS A 124 -14.89 -28.81 41.75
C LYS A 124 -14.93 -29.60 43.06
N SER A 125 -13.78 -29.88 43.67
CA SER A 125 -13.74 -30.56 44.97
C SER A 125 -14.38 -29.72 46.08
N TYR A 126 -14.14 -28.41 46.10
CA TYR A 126 -14.74 -27.51 47.08
C TYR A 126 -16.26 -27.46 46.98
N ILE A 127 -16.81 -27.39 45.75
CA ILE A 127 -18.26 -27.43 45.51
C ILE A 127 -18.86 -28.78 45.88
N ALA A 128 -18.16 -29.90 45.68
CA ALA A 128 -18.67 -31.23 46.02
C ALA A 128 -18.67 -31.56 47.53
N CYS A 129 -17.92 -30.79 48.33
CA CYS A 129 -17.89 -30.92 49.80
C CYS A 129 -18.95 -30.09 50.52
N PHE A 130 -19.72 -29.26 49.79
CA PHE A 130 -20.90 -28.54 50.26
C PHE A 130 -22.16 -29.18 49.68
#